data_AF-A0A5E5ACN6-F1
#
_entry.id   AF-A0A5E5ACN6-F1
#
_cell.length_a   1.000
_cell.length_b   1.000
_cell.length_c   1.000
_cell.angle_alpha   90.00
_cell.angle_beta   90.00
_cell.angle_gamma   90.00
#
_symmetry.space_group_name_H-M   'P 1'
#
loop_
_entity.id
_entity.type
_entity.pdbx_description
1 polymer ?
#
loop_
_entity_poly.entity_id
_entity_poly.type
_entity_poly.pdbx_seq_one_letter_code
_entity_poly.pdbx_strand_id
1 'polypeptide(L)'
;MKLTETSPNPERGADGMRRGLRWGVAMGLFASLLGLFGCDQQQIDKAREKARDTFNAVKPDDILLRNLQPGVTTEAQVREQMGKPEIVWENADGSRRLEYPRAPGGLKTYMVDIGADGTLRRVTQALSAENFEQVRPGMSQDDVRRLLGKPTRVEEYRLKKETVWSWRWLEDGVNSPGMFNAHFGPDGRVTVTSRSPDPASERP
;
A
#
# COMPACT_ATOMS: atom_id res chain seq x y z
N MET A 1 -49.55 -31.91 24.01
CA MET A 1 -50.53 -32.04 25.12
C MET A 1 -50.81 -33.52 25.34
N LYS A 2 -50.56 -34.02 26.57
CA LYS A 2 -50.93 -35.30 27.23
C LYS A 2 -50.49 -36.62 26.55
N LEU A 3 -49.53 -37.39 27.09
CA LEU A 3 -49.45 -38.18 28.35
C LEU A 3 -50.23 -39.51 28.33
N THR A 4 -49.49 -40.61 28.41
CA THR A 4 -49.76 -41.86 29.20
C THR A 4 -48.46 -42.70 29.17
N GLU A 5 -47.61 -42.67 30.21
CA GLU A 5 -47.48 -43.66 31.31
C GLU A 5 -47.33 -45.12 30.83
N THR A 6 -46.32 -45.89 31.26
CA THR A 6 -46.32 -46.58 32.58
C THR A 6 -44.90 -47.07 32.96
N SER A 7 -44.56 -46.90 34.24
CA SER A 7 -43.42 -47.46 35.03
C SER A 7 -43.54 -49.02 35.19
N PRO A 8 -42.66 -49.80 35.88
CA PRO A 8 -41.81 -49.43 37.01
C PRO A 8 -40.36 -49.98 37.07
N ASN A 9 -39.58 -49.28 37.89
CA ASN A 9 -38.33 -49.69 38.52
C ASN A 9 -38.54 -50.87 39.51
N PRO A 10 -37.51 -51.69 39.75
CA PRO A 10 -37.09 -51.86 41.14
C PRO A 10 -35.55 -51.88 41.31
N GLU A 11 -35.10 -50.87 42.05
CA GLU A 11 -34.32 -50.95 43.29
C GLU A 11 -33.10 -51.88 43.43
N ARG A 12 -32.04 -51.19 43.90
CA ARG A 12 -31.12 -51.54 45.01
C ARG A 12 -30.08 -52.64 44.80
N GLY A 13 -28.82 -52.23 44.93
CA GLY A 13 -27.70 -53.09 45.26
C GLY A 13 -26.38 -52.33 45.24
N ALA A 14 -26.06 -51.64 46.33
CA ALA A 14 -24.71 -51.15 46.58
C ALA A 14 -23.77 -52.35 46.78
N ASP A 15 -22.60 -52.35 46.15
CA ASP A 15 -21.42 -52.89 46.82
C ASP A 15 -20.14 -52.30 46.22
N GLY A 16 -19.21 -51.96 47.10
CA GLY A 16 -17.89 -51.49 46.73
C GLY A 16 -17.03 -52.63 46.20
N MET A 17 -15.92 -52.30 45.55
CA MET A 17 -14.57 -52.71 45.97
C MET A 17 -13.55 -52.46 44.85
N ARG A 18 -12.65 -51.54 45.17
CA ARG A 18 -11.22 -51.47 44.80
C ARG A 18 -10.66 -52.57 43.89
N ARG A 19 -9.87 -52.09 42.91
CA ARG A 19 -8.60 -52.59 42.32
C ARG A 19 -8.72 -52.42 40.79
N GLY A 20 -7.95 -51.55 40.15
CA GLY A 20 -6.50 -51.58 40.14
C GLY A 20 -6.05 -52.34 38.89
N LEU A 21 -5.29 -51.63 38.05
CA LEU A 21 -4.24 -52.17 37.19
C LEU A 21 -4.57 -52.53 35.72
N ARG A 22 -4.09 -51.61 34.85
CA ARG A 22 -3.40 -51.84 33.56
C ARG A 22 -4.20 -52.50 32.44
N TRP A 23 -4.82 -51.66 31.61
CA TRP A 23 -4.84 -51.88 30.16
C TRP A 23 -3.79 -50.97 29.52
N GLY A 24 -2.64 -51.54 29.21
CA GLY A 24 -1.74 -50.96 28.23
C GLY A 24 -2.08 -51.55 26.87
N VAL A 25 -2.29 -50.69 25.87
CA VAL A 25 -1.49 -50.64 24.63
C VAL A 25 -2.05 -49.51 23.74
N ALA A 26 -1.11 -48.66 23.29
CA ALA A 26 -1.20 -47.72 22.18
C ALA A 26 -2.07 -46.46 22.34
N MET A 27 -1.60 -45.53 23.17
CA MET A 27 -1.77 -44.10 22.87
C MET A 27 -0.37 -43.46 22.84
N GLY A 28 0.38 -43.78 21.79
CA GLY A 28 1.75 -43.32 21.57
C GLY A 28 1.80 -42.23 20.52
N LEU A 29 1.92 -40.98 20.98
CA LEU A 29 2.70 -39.89 20.38
C LEU A 29 2.44 -39.58 18.89
N PHE A 30 1.43 -38.75 18.61
CA PHE A 30 1.57 -37.72 17.57
C PHE A 30 1.94 -36.39 18.24
N ALA A 31 3.11 -36.39 18.89
CA ALA A 31 3.75 -35.16 19.29
C ALA A 31 4.53 -34.62 18.09
N SER A 32 4.21 -33.38 17.71
CA SER A 32 5.16 -32.43 17.12
C SER A 32 5.60 -32.66 15.68
N LEU A 33 4.82 -32.16 14.71
CA LEU A 33 5.32 -31.78 13.38
C LEU A 33 4.79 -30.43 12.84
N LEU A 34 4.22 -29.56 13.68
CA LEU A 34 3.79 -28.21 13.27
C LEU A 34 4.91 -27.14 13.30
N GLY A 35 6.18 -27.56 13.19
CA GLY A 35 7.34 -26.70 13.48
C GLY A 35 8.08 -26.09 12.29
N LEU A 36 7.67 -26.26 11.03
CA LEU A 36 8.49 -25.84 9.88
C LEU A 36 7.83 -24.91 8.83
N PHE A 37 6.56 -24.52 8.99
CA PHE A 37 5.87 -23.67 7.98
C PHE A 37 5.86 -22.17 8.28
N GLY A 38 6.48 -21.71 9.38
CA GLY A 38 6.44 -20.31 9.79
C GLY A 38 7.06 -19.33 8.78
N CYS A 39 8.07 -19.76 8.01
CA CYS A 39 8.70 -18.93 6.98
C CYS A 39 7.99 -19.00 5.61
N ASP A 40 7.16 -20.03 5.36
CA ASP A 40 6.47 -20.21 4.08
C ASP A 40 5.17 -19.37 4.04
N GLN A 41 4.42 -19.34 5.15
CA GLN A 41 3.20 -18.54 5.24
C GLN A 41 3.45 -17.04 5.02
N GLN A 42 4.52 -16.49 5.62
CA GLN A 42 4.90 -15.10 5.43
C GLN A 42 5.29 -14.78 3.97
N GLN A 43 5.91 -15.72 3.25
CA GLN A 43 6.25 -15.53 1.84
C GLN A 43 5.00 -15.54 0.96
N ILE A 44 4.06 -16.44 1.23
CA ILE A 44 2.77 -16.50 0.53
C ILE A 44 1.98 -15.20 0.74
N ASP A 45 1.94 -14.66 1.96
CA ASP A 45 1.20 -13.44 2.26
C ASP A 45 1.82 -12.21 1.58
N LYS A 46 3.15 -12.07 1.60
CA LYS A 46 3.86 -11.02 0.86
C LYS A 46 3.62 -11.11 -0.65
N ALA A 47 3.61 -12.31 -1.21
CA ALA A 47 3.33 -12.52 -2.63
C ALA A 47 1.90 -12.10 -3.00
N ARG A 48 0.91 -12.44 -2.15
CA ARG A 48 -0.49 -12.01 -2.30
C ARG A 48 -0.65 -10.50 -2.20
N GLU A 49 0.00 -9.86 -1.22
CA GLU A 49 -0.01 -8.41 -1.04
C GLU A 49 0.59 -7.71 -2.26
N LYS A 50 1.78 -8.12 -2.70
CA LYS A 50 2.43 -7.57 -3.89
C LYS A 50 1.57 -7.71 -5.16
N ALA A 51 0.89 -8.85 -5.31
CA ALA A 51 -0.04 -9.06 -6.43
C ALA A 51 -1.22 -8.08 -6.37
N ARG A 52 -1.80 -7.86 -5.18
CA ARG A 52 -2.88 -6.89 -4.97
C ARG A 52 -2.42 -5.45 -5.24
N ASP A 53 -1.25 -5.07 -4.75
CA ASP A 53 -0.70 -3.72 -4.95
C ASP A 53 -0.41 -3.44 -6.43
N THR A 54 0.14 -4.43 -7.13
CA THR A 54 0.37 -4.35 -8.58
C THR A 54 -0.96 -4.19 -9.33
N PHE A 55 -1.99 -4.94 -8.95
CA PHE A 55 -3.33 -4.81 -9.53
C PHE A 55 -3.95 -3.42 -9.24
N ASN A 56 -3.84 -2.93 -8.02
CA ASN A 56 -4.36 -1.62 -7.61
C ASN A 56 -3.68 -0.47 -8.37
N ALA A 57 -2.37 -0.57 -8.61
CA ALA A 57 -1.64 0.43 -9.39
C ALA A 57 -2.16 0.57 -10.84
N VAL A 58 -2.76 -0.49 -11.40
CA VAL A 58 -3.28 -0.56 -12.79
C VAL A 58 -4.78 -0.23 -12.88
N LYS A 59 -5.50 -0.17 -11.75
CA LYS A 59 -6.95 0.08 -11.70
C LYS A 59 -7.34 1.38 -12.43
N PRO A 60 -8.37 1.41 -13.30
CA PRO A 60 -8.83 2.66 -13.92
C PRO A 60 -9.11 3.76 -12.88
N ASP A 61 -8.77 5.02 -13.20
CA ASP A 61 -8.84 6.12 -12.23
C ASP A 61 -10.25 6.41 -11.74
N ASP A 62 -11.25 6.28 -12.62
CA ASP A 62 -12.68 6.42 -12.33
C ASP A 62 -13.15 5.40 -11.29
N ILE A 63 -12.58 4.19 -11.33
CA ILE A 63 -12.83 3.16 -10.33
C ILE A 63 -12.01 3.47 -9.09
N LEU A 64 -10.71 3.78 -9.20
CA LEU A 64 -9.80 4.03 -8.08
C LEU A 64 -10.32 5.13 -7.16
N LEU A 65 -10.77 6.25 -7.73
CA LEU A 65 -11.17 7.44 -6.98
C LEU A 65 -12.66 7.44 -6.59
N ARG A 66 -13.39 6.39 -6.97
CA ARG A 66 -14.84 6.32 -6.77
C ARG A 66 -15.19 6.38 -5.28
N ASN A 67 -16.20 7.18 -4.97
CA ASN A 67 -16.76 7.33 -3.62
C ASN A 67 -15.78 7.85 -2.55
N LEU A 68 -14.62 8.39 -2.96
CA LEU A 68 -13.73 9.11 -2.05
C LEU A 68 -14.29 10.51 -1.80
N GLN A 69 -14.74 10.78 -0.59
CA GLN A 69 -15.39 12.02 -0.18
C GLN A 69 -14.62 12.67 0.97
N PRO A 70 -14.11 13.90 0.77
CA PRO A 70 -13.48 14.67 1.84
C PRO A 70 -14.38 14.83 3.06
N GLY A 71 -13.82 14.67 4.25
CA GLY A 71 -14.50 14.77 5.54
C GLY A 71 -15.37 13.57 5.92
N VAL A 72 -15.55 12.60 5.01
CA VAL A 72 -16.42 11.43 5.23
C VAL A 72 -15.62 10.13 5.11
N THR A 73 -14.84 9.96 4.04
CA THR A 73 -14.07 8.75 3.83
C THR A 73 -12.92 8.66 4.83
N THR A 74 -12.84 7.55 5.56
CA THR A 74 -11.74 7.28 6.49
C THR A 74 -10.48 6.82 5.75
N GLU A 75 -9.30 6.96 6.36
CA GLU A 75 -8.07 6.42 5.77
C GLU A 75 -8.15 4.90 5.54
N ALA A 76 -8.83 4.16 6.40
CA ALA A 76 -9.02 2.72 6.21
C ALA A 76 -9.76 2.42 4.90
N GLN A 77 -10.84 3.17 4.62
CA GLN A 77 -11.58 3.05 3.36
C GLN A 77 -10.75 3.52 2.15
N VAL A 78 -9.93 4.57 2.30
CA VAL A 78 -8.98 4.98 1.26
C VAL A 78 -8.04 3.82 0.93
N ARG A 79 -7.47 3.14 1.93
CA ARG A 79 -6.54 2.01 1.73
C ARG A 79 -7.22 0.77 1.16
N GLU A 80 -8.47 0.51 1.55
CA GLU A 80 -9.28 -0.57 0.96
C GLU A 80 -9.53 -0.30 -0.55
N GLN A 81 -9.86 0.94 -0.88
CA GLN A 81 -10.21 1.36 -2.23
C GLN A 81 -8.98 1.51 -3.14
N MET A 82 -7.92 2.15 -2.65
CA MET A 82 -6.71 2.50 -3.41
C MET A 82 -5.57 1.51 -3.24
N GLY A 83 -5.63 0.64 -2.24
CA GLY A 83 -4.56 -0.28 -1.88
C GLY A 83 -3.58 0.33 -0.87
N LYS A 84 -2.42 -0.33 -0.76
CA LYS A 84 -1.33 0.14 0.08
C LYS A 84 -0.62 1.32 -0.59
N PRO A 85 -0.37 2.43 0.13
CA PRO A 85 0.45 3.52 -0.37
C PRO A 85 1.91 3.09 -0.42
N GLU A 86 2.66 3.63 -1.39
CA GLU A 86 4.10 3.44 -1.50
C GLU A 86 4.82 4.12 -0.32
N ILE A 87 4.40 5.35 0.01
CA ILE A 87 4.95 6.15 1.11
C ILE A 87 3.80 6.75 1.93
N VAL A 88 4.03 6.84 3.24
CA VAL A 88 3.20 7.61 4.17
C VAL A 88 4.10 8.64 4.85
N TRP A 89 3.82 9.92 4.64
CA TRP A 89 4.42 10.99 5.43
C TRP A 89 3.50 11.35 6.58
N GLU A 90 4.01 11.26 7.79
CA GLU A 90 3.34 11.78 8.99
C GLU A 90 3.78 13.23 9.21
N ASN A 91 2.82 14.08 9.53
CA ASN A 91 3.05 15.48 9.86
C ASN A 91 2.93 15.69 11.37
N ALA A 92 3.54 16.77 11.87
CA ALA A 92 3.59 17.05 13.30
C ALA A 92 2.20 17.29 13.94
N ASP A 93 1.21 17.70 13.14
CA ASP A 93 -0.18 17.90 13.59
C ASP A 93 -1.00 16.60 13.62
N GLY A 94 -0.39 15.44 13.32
CA GLY A 94 -1.06 14.15 13.23
C GLY A 94 -1.74 13.88 11.88
N SER A 95 -1.75 14.84 10.96
CA SER A 95 -2.18 14.61 9.58
C SER A 95 -1.18 13.72 8.84
N ARG A 96 -1.63 13.07 7.77
CA ARG A 96 -0.80 12.18 6.96
C ARG A 96 -0.98 12.47 5.49
N ARG A 97 0.09 12.33 4.71
CA ARG A 97 0.04 12.32 3.25
C ARG A 97 0.45 10.94 2.74
N LEU A 98 -0.39 10.34 1.92
CA LEU A 98 -0.18 9.02 1.35
C LEU A 98 0.17 9.18 -0.14
N GLU A 99 1.14 8.41 -0.61
CA GLU A 99 1.55 8.39 -2.01
C GLU A 99 1.08 7.13 -2.74
N TYR A 100 0.47 7.32 -3.91
CA TYR A 100 0.02 6.26 -4.79
C TYR A 100 0.52 6.46 -6.23
N PRO A 101 1.75 6.01 -6.56
CA PRO A 101 2.24 5.97 -7.93
C PRO A 101 1.39 5.02 -8.78
N ARG A 102 1.14 5.35 -10.05
CA ARG A 102 0.29 4.56 -10.94
C ARG A 102 1.09 3.81 -12.01
N ALA A 103 0.58 2.66 -12.41
CA ALA A 103 1.15 1.81 -13.45
C ALA A 103 0.15 1.64 -14.61
N PRO A 104 0.63 1.34 -15.84
CA PRO A 104 2.03 1.28 -16.26
C PRO A 104 2.67 2.67 -16.47
N GLY A 105 4.00 2.73 -16.42
CA GLY A 105 4.79 3.89 -16.87
C GLY A 105 4.89 5.09 -15.91
N GLY A 106 4.16 5.11 -14.79
CA GLY A 106 4.29 6.20 -13.80
C GLY A 106 3.72 7.54 -14.27
N LEU A 107 2.78 7.54 -15.22
CA LEU A 107 2.20 8.77 -15.80
C LEU A 107 1.40 9.63 -14.82
N LYS A 108 0.99 9.02 -13.70
CA LYS A 108 0.21 9.67 -12.65
C LYS A 108 0.75 9.21 -11.30
N THR A 109 0.75 10.13 -10.36
CA THR A 109 0.91 9.84 -8.93
C THR A 109 -0.21 10.56 -8.20
N TYR A 110 -0.95 9.83 -7.37
CA TYR A 110 -1.96 10.44 -6.50
C TYR A 110 -1.38 10.66 -5.11
N MET A 111 -1.53 11.89 -4.62
CA MET A 111 -1.26 12.27 -3.24
C MET A 111 -2.58 12.38 -2.51
N VAL A 112 -2.71 11.68 -1.39
CA VAL A 112 -3.92 11.67 -0.58
C VAL A 112 -3.60 12.26 0.79
N ASP A 113 -4.23 13.39 1.11
CA ASP A 113 -4.10 14.06 2.40
C ASP A 113 -5.20 13.56 3.35
N ILE A 114 -4.80 13.06 4.52
CA ILE A 114 -5.67 12.64 5.62
C ILE A 114 -5.48 13.61 6.77
N GLY A 115 -6.58 14.09 7.34
CA GLY A 115 -6.55 14.97 8.52
C GLY A 115 -6.16 14.22 9.78
N ALA A 116 -5.83 14.96 10.84
CA ALA A 116 -5.53 14.40 12.15
C ALA A 116 -6.69 13.59 12.77
N ASP A 117 -7.92 13.82 12.29
CA ASP A 117 -9.13 13.05 12.61
C ASP A 117 -9.25 11.72 11.84
N GLY A 118 -8.28 11.39 11.00
CA GLY A 118 -8.25 10.14 10.22
C GLY A 118 -9.17 10.13 8.99
N THR A 119 -9.71 11.28 8.59
CA THR A 119 -10.59 11.41 7.42
C THR A 119 -9.88 12.06 6.23
N LEU A 120 -10.29 11.68 5.02
CA LEU A 120 -9.82 12.23 3.77
C LEU A 120 -10.02 13.74 3.73
N ARG A 121 -9.00 14.49 3.31
CA ARG A 121 -9.08 15.93 3.06
C ARG A 121 -9.03 16.25 1.58
N ARG A 122 -8.13 15.61 0.86
CA ARG A 122 -7.90 15.91 -0.55
C ARG A 122 -7.21 14.75 -1.25
N VAL A 123 -7.56 14.55 -2.51
CA VAL A 123 -6.79 13.74 -3.46
C VAL A 123 -6.24 14.67 -4.53
N THR A 124 -4.95 14.56 -4.85
CA THR A 124 -4.27 15.41 -5.84
C THR A 124 -3.54 14.52 -6.85
N GLN A 125 -3.80 14.70 -8.14
CA GLN A 125 -2.90 14.18 -9.17
C GLN A 125 -1.67 15.09 -9.17
N ALA A 126 -0.53 14.53 -8.75
CA ALA A 126 0.68 15.29 -8.45
C ALA A 126 1.48 15.67 -9.71
N LEU A 127 1.39 14.87 -10.77
CA LEU A 127 2.15 15.06 -12.01
C LEU A 127 1.36 15.91 -13.01
N SER A 128 1.25 17.20 -12.71
CA SER A 128 0.50 18.19 -13.51
C SER A 128 1.35 19.43 -13.77
N ALA A 129 1.04 20.17 -14.85
CA ALA A 129 1.73 21.41 -15.19
C ALA A 129 1.73 22.42 -14.03
N GLU A 130 0.59 22.59 -13.36
CA GLU A 130 0.42 23.48 -12.20
C GLU A 130 1.33 23.10 -11.02
N ASN A 131 1.45 21.80 -10.72
CA ASN A 131 2.32 21.35 -9.63
C ASN A 131 3.80 21.44 -10.02
N PHE A 132 4.16 21.20 -11.30
CA PHE A 132 5.53 21.38 -11.77
C PHE A 132 6.00 22.82 -11.66
N GLU A 133 5.12 23.79 -11.88
CA GLU A 133 5.42 25.19 -11.67
C GLU A 133 5.72 25.51 -10.19
N GLN A 134 5.25 24.72 -9.22
CA GLN A 134 5.60 24.96 -7.83
C GLN A 134 7.04 24.52 -7.49
N VAL A 135 7.69 23.73 -8.36
CA VAL A 135 9.10 23.37 -8.19
C VAL A 135 9.98 24.56 -8.57
N ARG A 136 10.67 25.13 -7.57
CA ARG A 136 11.52 26.31 -7.72
C ARG A 136 12.97 26.03 -7.30
N PRO A 137 13.95 26.76 -7.86
CA PRO A 137 15.33 26.70 -7.41
C PRO A 137 15.44 26.90 -5.89
N GLY A 138 16.33 26.15 -5.25
CA GLY A 138 16.55 26.14 -3.80
C GLY A 138 15.70 25.14 -3.00
N MET A 139 14.61 24.60 -3.57
CA MET A 139 13.82 23.54 -2.91
C MET A 139 14.68 22.30 -2.66
N SER A 140 14.47 21.64 -1.52
CA SER A 140 15.15 20.38 -1.22
C SER A 140 14.55 19.22 -2.00
N GLN A 141 15.31 18.13 -2.11
CA GLN A 141 14.82 16.85 -2.61
C GLN A 141 13.52 16.40 -1.90
N ASP A 142 13.44 16.55 -0.59
CA ASP A 142 12.26 16.16 0.19
C ASP A 142 11.04 17.02 -0.15
N ASP A 143 11.22 18.33 -0.35
CA ASP A 143 10.14 19.23 -0.76
C ASP A 143 9.56 18.80 -2.12
N VAL A 144 10.44 18.51 -3.09
CA VAL A 144 10.04 18.03 -4.42
C VAL A 144 9.36 16.67 -4.31
N ARG A 145 9.88 15.77 -3.45
CA ARG A 145 9.34 14.43 -3.24
C ARG A 145 7.95 14.44 -2.62
N ARG A 146 7.69 15.37 -1.70
CA ARG A 146 6.36 15.59 -1.08
C ARG A 146 5.35 16.19 -2.06
N LEU A 147 5.82 16.99 -3.01
CA LEU A 147 4.98 17.62 -4.03
C LEU A 147 4.63 16.64 -5.16
N LEU A 148 5.62 16.00 -5.77
CA LEU A 148 5.46 15.24 -7.02
C LEU A 148 5.41 13.73 -6.85
N GLY A 149 5.88 13.20 -5.73
CA GLY A 149 5.99 11.76 -5.54
C GLY A 149 7.29 11.18 -6.11
N LYS A 150 7.34 9.85 -6.23
CA LYS A 150 8.52 9.10 -6.63
C LYS A 150 8.88 9.44 -8.05
N PRO A 151 10.13 9.85 -8.33
CA PRO A 151 10.56 9.97 -9.71
C PRO A 151 10.55 8.60 -10.38
N THR A 152 10.17 8.58 -11.65
CA THR A 152 10.23 7.37 -12.48
C THR A 152 11.66 7.04 -12.87
N ARG A 153 12.56 8.03 -12.87
CA ARG A 153 13.99 7.86 -13.12
C ARG A 153 14.83 8.79 -12.25
N VAL A 154 15.97 8.28 -11.78
CA VAL A 154 17.02 9.05 -11.11
C VAL A 154 18.32 8.85 -11.88
N GLU A 155 18.96 9.93 -12.31
CA GLU A 155 20.22 9.92 -13.04
C GLU A 155 21.28 10.77 -12.30
N GLU A 156 22.48 10.22 -12.12
CA GLU A 156 23.59 10.92 -11.46
C GLU A 156 24.68 11.30 -12.47
N TYR A 157 24.94 12.59 -12.63
CA TYR A 157 25.99 13.13 -13.49
C TYR A 157 27.21 13.55 -12.65
N ARG A 158 28.07 12.59 -12.33
CA ARG A 158 29.21 12.77 -11.41
C ARG A 158 30.17 13.91 -11.80
N LEU A 159 30.44 14.11 -13.09
CA LEU A 159 31.33 15.18 -13.57
C LEU A 159 30.74 16.58 -13.35
N LYS A 160 29.42 16.71 -13.47
CA LYS A 160 28.69 17.96 -13.18
C LYS A 160 28.32 18.11 -11.70
N LYS A 161 28.50 17.05 -10.91
CA LYS A 161 28.02 16.93 -9.52
C LYS A 161 26.52 17.25 -9.42
N GLU A 162 25.76 16.65 -10.32
CA GLU A 162 24.33 16.89 -10.48
C GLU A 162 23.57 15.57 -10.37
N THR A 163 22.39 15.61 -9.76
CA THR A 163 21.42 14.51 -9.78
C THR A 163 20.15 15.00 -10.45
N VAL A 164 19.59 14.22 -11.37
CA VAL A 164 18.35 14.56 -12.08
C VAL A 164 17.28 13.57 -11.71
N TRP A 165 16.15 14.08 -11.23
CA TRP A 165 14.95 13.29 -11.02
C TRP A 165 13.96 13.59 -12.12
N SER A 166 13.39 12.54 -12.71
CA SER A 166 12.47 12.66 -13.83
C SER A 166 11.16 11.97 -13.53
N TRP A 167 10.06 12.58 -13.98
CA TRP A 167 8.72 12.03 -13.95
C TRP A 167 8.15 12.01 -15.36
N ARG A 168 7.58 10.87 -15.74
CA ARG A 168 6.82 10.74 -16.97
C ARG A 168 5.40 11.25 -16.71
N TRP A 169 4.82 11.99 -17.64
CA TRP A 169 3.46 12.52 -17.52
C TRP A 169 2.82 12.73 -18.90
N LEU A 170 1.53 13.06 -18.93
CA LEU A 170 0.83 13.44 -20.16
C LEU A 170 0.67 14.96 -20.19
N GLU A 171 1.38 15.65 -21.09
CA GLU A 171 1.45 17.12 -21.13
C GLU A 171 0.09 17.77 -21.41
N ASP A 172 -0.72 17.12 -22.23
CA ASP A 172 -2.10 17.50 -22.56
C ASP A 172 -3.14 16.81 -21.67
N GLY A 173 -2.69 15.99 -20.71
CA GLY A 173 -3.53 15.16 -19.85
C GLY A 173 -4.13 13.91 -20.50
N VAL A 174 -3.90 13.68 -21.81
CA VAL A 174 -4.56 12.61 -22.57
C VAL A 174 -3.56 11.73 -23.34
N ASN A 175 -2.81 12.27 -24.30
CA ASN A 175 -2.07 11.48 -25.29
C ASN A 175 -0.65 11.96 -25.60
N SER A 176 -0.20 13.06 -24.99
CA SER A 176 1.12 13.63 -25.28
C SER A 176 2.11 13.29 -24.16
N PRO A 177 2.81 12.14 -24.21
CA PRO A 177 3.74 11.79 -23.16
C PRO A 177 4.99 12.69 -23.20
N GLY A 178 5.39 13.17 -22.03
CA GLY A 178 6.59 13.96 -21.84
C GLY A 178 7.27 13.63 -20.52
N MET A 179 8.43 14.24 -20.30
CA MET A 179 9.19 14.16 -19.07
C MET A 179 9.27 15.54 -18.42
N PHE A 180 9.01 15.59 -17.12
CA PHE A 180 9.41 16.72 -16.28
C PHE A 180 10.67 16.31 -15.50
N ASN A 181 11.69 17.17 -15.48
CA ASN A 181 12.97 16.90 -14.84
C ASN A 181 13.30 18.00 -13.83
N ALA A 182 13.62 17.61 -12.59
CA ALA A 182 14.20 18.47 -11.58
C ALA A 182 15.70 18.14 -11.43
N HIS A 183 16.53 19.16 -11.60
CA HIS A 183 17.99 19.05 -11.49
C HIS A 183 18.43 19.52 -10.12
N PHE A 184 19.23 18.72 -9.43
CA PHE A 184 19.72 18.98 -8.09
C PHE A 184 21.23 19.18 -8.10
N GLY A 185 21.68 20.24 -7.42
CA GLY A 185 23.09 20.50 -7.17
C GLY A 185 23.68 19.55 -6.12
N PRO A 186 24.99 19.67 -5.82
CA PRO A 186 25.68 18.81 -4.85
C PRO A 186 25.16 18.95 -3.41
N ASP A 187 24.42 20.02 -3.11
CA ASP A 187 23.74 20.26 -1.83
C ASP A 187 22.34 19.65 -1.75
N GLY A 188 21.91 18.91 -2.78
CA GLY A 188 20.59 18.28 -2.83
C GLY A 188 19.44 19.27 -3.05
N ARG A 189 19.72 20.47 -3.57
CA ARG A 189 18.71 21.49 -3.86
C ARG A 189 18.50 21.67 -5.34
N VAL A 190 17.27 22.00 -5.72
CA VAL A 190 16.89 22.28 -7.10
C VAL A 190 17.73 23.44 -7.63
N THR A 191 18.42 23.23 -8.74
CA THR A 191 19.12 24.30 -9.48
C THR A 191 18.23 24.81 -10.60
N VAL A 192 17.61 23.90 -11.35
CA VAL A 192 16.76 24.20 -12.51
C VAL A 192 15.77 23.06 -12.75
N THR A 193 14.71 23.37 -13.50
CA THR A 193 13.76 22.39 -14.02
C THR A 193 13.76 22.42 -15.54
N SER A 194 13.49 21.29 -16.19
CA SER A 194 13.37 21.20 -17.65
C SER A 194 12.27 20.24 -18.06
N ARG A 195 11.81 20.34 -19.30
CA ARG A 195 10.96 19.33 -19.95
C ARG A 195 11.70 18.70 -21.12
N SER A 196 11.45 17.43 -21.39
CA SER A 196 11.99 16.73 -22.54
C SER A 196 10.96 15.76 -23.10
N PRO A 197 11.07 15.35 -24.38
CA PRO A 197 10.26 14.27 -24.92
C PRO A 197 10.40 13.01 -24.06
N ASP A 198 9.34 12.20 -24.05
CA ASP A 198 9.42 10.85 -23.50
C ASP A 198 10.27 9.97 -24.42
N PRO A 199 11.38 9.37 -23.95
CA PRO A 199 12.22 8.51 -24.79
C PRO A 199 11.46 7.33 -25.40
N ALA A 200 10.37 6.86 -24.77
CA ALA A 200 9.54 5.80 -25.33
C ALA A 200 8.66 6.27 -26.52
N SER A 201 8.55 7.58 -26.75
CA SER A 201 7.81 8.17 -27.88
C SER A 201 8.68 8.37 -29.13
N GLU A 202 10.00 8.29 -28.98
CA GLU A 202 10.94 8.32 -30.11
C GLU A 202 10.83 6.99 -30.87
N ARG A 203 10.34 7.02 -32.12
CA ARG A 203 10.30 5.81 -32.96
C ARG A 203 11.74 5.34 -33.25
N PRO A 204 12.00 4.02 -33.26
CA PRO A 204 13.28 3.47 -33.73
C PRO A 204 13.59 3.83 -35.18
#